data_AF-A0A8E1C0T0-F1
#
_entry.id   AF-A0A8E1C0T0-F1
#
_cell.length_a   1.000
_cell.length_b   1.000
_cell.length_c   1.000
_cell.angle_alpha   90.00
_cell.angle_beta   90.00
_cell.angle_gamma   90.00
#
_symmetry.space_group_name_H-M   'P 1'
#
loop_
_entity.id
_entity.type
_entity.pdbx_description
1 polymer ?
#
loop_
_entity_poly.entity_id
_entity_poly.type
_entity_poly.pdbx_seq_one_letter_code
_entity_poly.pdbx_strand_id
1 'polypeptide(L)'
;MFRSLSDEYVCLQAKLNFYNKNENILTKMFNIEYSLWFEYILKGLSLLKLPTPLGGTSNHFKTDILNKLGGWDAYNVTEDAELGIRIYSQNYKVAILDSYTLEEAPNSLGNWLNQRSRWIKGFLQTFFVFKAQKDKYQKFTLLQVITIYIFIGLSTYNFWSLPFIIFSIVINKNSIINYLWLINIVFFRFYIFIVLLCIY
;
A
#
# COMPACT_ATOMS: atom_id res chain seq x y z
N MET A 1 9.43 -20.35 -10.32
CA MET A 1 9.81 -19.31 -9.34
C MET A 1 9.73 -19.78 -7.90
N PHE A 2 8.60 -20.36 -7.40
CA PHE A 2 8.60 -20.89 -6.03
C PHE A 2 9.70 -21.92 -5.74
N ARG A 3 9.97 -22.83 -6.69
CA ARG A 3 11.04 -23.83 -6.58
C ARG A 3 12.46 -23.24 -6.52
N SER A 4 12.63 -21.98 -6.93
CA SER A 4 13.93 -21.29 -6.94
C SER A 4 14.10 -20.28 -5.81
N LEU A 5 13.09 -20.12 -4.95
CA LEU A 5 13.13 -19.24 -3.78
C LEU A 5 13.23 -20.09 -2.51
N SER A 6 13.69 -19.49 -1.40
CA SER A 6 13.67 -20.15 -0.10
C SER A 6 12.24 -20.41 0.38
N ASP A 7 12.09 -21.38 1.28
CA ASP A 7 10.76 -21.85 1.70
C ASP A 7 9.90 -20.81 2.40
N GLU A 8 10.55 -19.80 3.01
CA GLU A 8 9.92 -18.65 3.63
C GLU A 8 9.14 -17.76 2.65
N TYR A 9 9.42 -17.81 1.34
CA TYR A 9 8.64 -17.09 0.33
C TYR A 9 7.38 -17.91 -0.02
N VAL A 10 6.23 -17.44 0.46
CA VAL A 10 4.96 -18.18 0.38
C VAL A 10 3.93 -17.53 -0.54
N CYS A 11 4.19 -16.29 -0.95
CA CYS A 11 3.37 -15.53 -1.87
C CYS A 11 4.23 -14.86 -2.94
N LEU A 12 3.78 -14.93 -4.19
CA LEU A 12 4.29 -14.15 -5.32
C LEU A 12 3.22 -13.18 -5.77
N GLN A 13 3.51 -11.89 -5.73
CA GLN A 13 2.64 -10.83 -6.24
C GLN A 13 3.20 -10.38 -7.60
N ALA A 14 2.41 -10.48 -8.67
CA ALA A 14 2.77 -9.87 -9.94
C ALA A 14 2.56 -8.35 -9.88
N LYS A 15 3.24 -7.62 -10.77
CA LYS A 15 3.06 -6.19 -10.91
C LYS A 15 1.73 -5.91 -11.62
N LEU A 16 0.98 -4.92 -11.15
CA LEU A 16 -0.22 -4.47 -11.83
C LEU A 16 0.05 -3.19 -12.61
N ASN A 17 -0.53 -3.07 -13.80
CA ASN A 17 -0.53 -1.83 -14.57
C ASN A 17 -1.80 -1.74 -15.42
N PHE A 18 -1.99 -0.65 -16.18
CA PHE A 18 -3.24 -0.41 -16.90
C PHE A 18 -3.08 -0.39 -18.42
N TYR A 19 -3.99 -1.06 -19.14
CA TYR A 19 -4.00 -1.01 -20.60
C TYR A 19 -4.61 0.29 -21.14
N ASN A 20 -5.60 0.87 -20.45
CA ASN A 20 -6.26 2.12 -20.84
C ASN A 20 -5.53 3.38 -20.30
N LYS A 21 -4.24 3.28 -20.00
CA LYS A 21 -3.44 4.36 -19.39
C LYS A 21 -3.50 5.69 -20.15
N ASN A 22 -3.71 5.67 -21.46
CA ASN A 22 -3.71 6.86 -22.32
C ASN A 22 -5.09 7.48 -22.56
N GLU A 23 -6.16 6.95 -21.97
CA GLU A 23 -7.53 7.39 -22.24
C GLU A 23 -7.80 8.83 -21.79
N ASN A 24 -7.35 9.20 -20.59
CA ASN A 24 -7.44 10.58 -20.10
C ASN A 24 -6.38 10.88 -19.02
N ILE A 25 -6.43 12.07 -18.42
CA ILE A 25 -5.45 12.46 -17.40
C ILE A 25 -5.56 11.61 -16.12
N LEU A 26 -6.77 11.16 -15.77
CA LEU A 26 -7.02 10.34 -14.59
C LEU A 26 -6.40 8.95 -14.76
N THR A 27 -6.60 8.30 -15.91
CA THR A 27 -6.00 7.00 -16.22
C THR A 27 -4.47 7.09 -16.28
N LYS A 28 -3.90 8.20 -16.77
CA LYS A 28 -2.46 8.47 -16.74
C LYS A 28 -1.92 8.57 -15.32
N MET A 29 -2.59 9.32 -14.45
CA MET A 29 -2.22 9.44 -13.04
C MET A 29 -2.27 8.08 -12.33
N PHE A 30 -3.32 7.29 -12.59
CA PHE A 30 -3.48 5.95 -12.02
C PHE A 30 -2.34 5.02 -12.45
N ASN A 31 -1.96 5.06 -13.73
CA ASN A 31 -0.83 4.30 -14.27
C ASN A 31 0.50 4.69 -13.60
N ILE A 32 0.76 5.98 -13.41
CA ILE A 32 1.98 6.45 -12.71
C ILE A 32 2.00 5.93 -11.27
N GLU A 33 0.87 6.03 -10.56
CA GLU A 33 0.77 5.55 -9.18
C GLU A 33 1.02 4.04 -9.07
N TYR A 34 0.41 3.24 -9.94
CA TYR A 34 0.63 1.79 -9.95
C TYR A 34 2.05 1.40 -10.35
N SER A 35 2.63 2.11 -11.33
CA SER A 35 4.03 1.90 -11.71
C SER A 35 4.95 2.19 -10.52
N LEU A 36 4.74 3.30 -9.80
CA LEU A 36 5.50 3.61 -8.58
C LEU A 36 5.30 2.53 -7.50
N TRP A 37 4.05 2.12 -7.26
CA TRP A 37 3.71 1.17 -6.21
C TRP A 37 4.26 -0.22 -6.46
N PHE A 38 3.93 -0.83 -7.61
CA PHE A 38 4.29 -2.22 -7.90
C PHE A 38 5.73 -2.40 -8.36
N GLU A 39 6.30 -1.45 -9.11
CA GLU A 39 7.66 -1.62 -9.67
C GLU A 39 8.75 -1.23 -8.69
N TYR A 40 8.50 -0.22 -7.85
CA TYR A 40 9.51 0.35 -6.96
C TYR A 40 9.21 0.06 -5.50
N ILE A 41 8.03 0.46 -4.99
CA ILE A 41 7.74 0.39 -3.55
C ILE A 41 7.64 -1.08 -3.09
N LEU A 42 6.72 -1.87 -3.66
CA LEU A 42 6.54 -3.26 -3.26
C LEU A 42 7.80 -4.10 -3.52
N LYS A 43 8.50 -3.84 -4.62
CA LYS A 43 9.79 -4.49 -4.92
C LYS A 43 10.83 -4.15 -3.86
N GLY A 44 10.96 -2.89 -3.47
CA GLY A 44 11.86 -2.45 -2.41
C GLY A 44 11.54 -3.09 -1.06
N LEU A 45 10.26 -3.09 -0.66
CA LEU A 45 9.81 -3.74 0.57
C LEU A 45 10.14 -5.24 0.59
N SER A 46 9.86 -5.94 -0.51
CA SER A 46 10.16 -7.35 -0.66
C SER A 46 11.66 -7.64 -0.57
N LEU A 47 12.50 -6.87 -1.27
CA LEU A 47 13.97 -7.01 -1.23
C LEU A 47 14.54 -6.76 0.17
N LEU A 48 13.99 -5.77 0.89
CA LEU A 48 14.35 -5.45 2.27
C LEU A 48 13.71 -6.40 3.30
N LYS A 49 12.93 -7.39 2.87
CA LYS A 49 12.23 -8.36 3.73
C LYS A 49 11.31 -7.66 4.75
N LEU A 50 10.66 -6.58 4.32
CA LEU A 50 9.70 -5.80 5.09
C LEU A 50 8.26 -6.15 4.72
N PRO A 51 7.28 -5.96 5.63
CA PRO A 51 5.86 -6.18 5.37
C PRO A 51 5.44 -5.58 4.04
N THR A 52 5.05 -6.45 3.12
CA THR A 52 4.66 -6.09 1.77
C THR A 52 3.15 -6.29 1.68
N PRO A 53 2.35 -5.20 1.78
CA PRO A 53 0.91 -5.31 1.57
C PRO A 53 0.66 -5.78 0.14
N LEU A 54 -0.15 -6.83 -0.01
CA LEU A 54 -0.52 -7.33 -1.34
C LEU A 54 -1.41 -6.30 -2.03
N GLY A 55 -1.38 -6.29 -3.35
CA GLY A 55 -2.13 -5.35 -4.17
C GLY A 55 -3.03 -6.07 -5.15
N GLY A 56 -4.28 -6.26 -4.76
CA GLY A 56 -5.36 -6.77 -5.60
C GLY A 56 -5.10 -8.16 -6.17
N THR A 57 -5.06 -8.24 -7.50
CA THR A 57 -5.06 -9.48 -8.26
C THR A 57 -3.65 -10.04 -8.50
N SER A 58 -3.57 -11.18 -9.20
CA SER A 58 -2.31 -11.84 -9.57
C SER A 58 -1.38 -12.14 -8.38
N ASN A 59 -2.01 -12.65 -7.33
CA ASN A 59 -1.35 -13.26 -6.18
C ASN A 59 -1.30 -14.78 -6.35
N HIS A 60 -0.11 -15.36 -6.23
CA HIS A 60 0.11 -16.80 -6.26
C HIS A 60 0.63 -17.25 -4.90
N PHE A 61 -0.02 -18.23 -4.28
CA PHE A 61 0.32 -18.69 -2.94
C PHE A 61 0.72 -20.16 -2.92
N LYS A 62 1.56 -20.53 -1.94
CA LYS A 62 1.61 -21.91 -1.45
C LYS A 62 0.29 -22.21 -0.73
N THR A 63 -0.53 -23.09 -1.30
CA THR A 63 -1.91 -23.34 -0.83
C THR A 63 -1.97 -23.82 0.61
N ASP A 64 -1.05 -24.69 1.03
CA ASP A 64 -1.00 -25.20 2.39
C ASP A 64 -0.71 -24.08 3.41
N ILE A 65 0.14 -23.11 3.05
CA ILE A 65 0.43 -21.95 3.89
C ILE A 65 -0.76 -21.00 3.94
N LEU A 66 -1.42 -20.71 2.81
CA LEU A 66 -2.61 -19.86 2.78
C LEU A 66 -3.71 -20.42 3.70
N ASN A 67 -3.92 -21.74 3.66
CA ASN A 67 -4.88 -22.42 4.54
C ASN A 67 -4.47 -22.31 6.02
N LYS A 68 -3.18 -22.48 6.35
CA LYS A 68 -2.65 -22.29 7.72
C LYS A 68 -2.82 -20.85 8.22
N LEU A 69 -2.74 -19.86 7.32
CA LEU A 69 -2.95 -18.44 7.63
C LEU A 69 -4.44 -18.06 7.79
N GLY A 70 -5.36 -19.00 7.57
CA GLY A 70 -6.81 -18.79 7.67
C GLY A 70 -7.44 -18.15 6.43
N GLY A 71 -6.72 -18.08 5.31
CA GLY A 71 -7.21 -17.46 4.08
C GLY A 71 -7.44 -15.95 4.18
N TRP A 72 -8.29 -15.43 3.30
CA TRP A 72 -8.67 -14.02 3.22
C TRP A 72 -9.61 -13.62 4.36
N ASP A 73 -9.46 -12.41 4.88
CA ASP A 73 -10.40 -11.84 5.84
C ASP A 73 -11.65 -11.29 5.13
N ALA A 74 -12.76 -12.03 5.19
CA ALA A 74 -14.02 -11.66 4.55
C ALA A 74 -14.66 -10.36 5.09
N TYR A 75 -14.20 -9.86 6.24
CA TYR A 75 -14.73 -8.63 6.85
C TYR A 75 -13.89 -7.39 6.54
N ASN A 76 -12.72 -7.57 5.94
CA ASN A 76 -11.81 -6.49 5.56
C ASN A 76 -11.94 -6.22 4.06
N VAL A 77 -12.21 -4.97 3.69
CA VAL A 77 -12.36 -4.59 2.27
C VAL A 77 -11.03 -4.39 1.54
N THR A 78 -9.91 -4.52 2.26
CA THR A 78 -8.56 -4.69 1.72
C THR A 78 -7.93 -5.92 2.36
N GLU A 79 -8.58 -7.07 2.13
CA GLU A 79 -8.17 -8.39 2.60
C GLU A 79 -6.76 -8.77 2.13
N ASP A 80 -6.32 -8.22 1.00
CA ASP A 80 -5.02 -8.37 0.39
C ASP A 80 -3.89 -7.70 1.17
N ALA A 81 -4.05 -6.42 1.49
CA ALA A 81 -3.09 -5.68 2.27
C ALA A 81 -2.94 -6.28 3.67
N GLU A 82 -4.05 -6.69 4.30
CA GLU A 82 -4.01 -7.36 5.60
C GLU A 82 -3.31 -8.72 5.51
N LEU A 83 -3.64 -9.56 4.53
CA LEU A 83 -3.00 -10.87 4.37
C LEU A 83 -1.49 -10.72 4.14
N GLY A 84 -1.08 -9.70 3.38
CA GLY A 84 0.34 -9.33 3.22
C GLY A 84 1.04 -9.06 4.55
N ILE A 85 0.40 -8.34 5.47
CA ILE A 85 0.94 -8.11 6.83
C ILE A 85 0.96 -9.42 7.62
N ARG A 86 -0.14 -10.19 7.56
CA ARG A 86 -0.29 -11.44 8.30
C ARG A 86 0.77 -12.47 7.94
N ILE A 87 1.14 -12.57 6.66
CA ILE A 87 2.25 -13.40 6.16
C ILE A 87 3.54 -13.10 6.95
N TYR A 88 3.91 -11.83 7.08
CA TYR A 88 5.14 -11.46 7.78
C TYR A 88 5.06 -11.68 9.29
N SER A 89 3.86 -11.62 9.89
CA SER A 89 3.69 -11.92 11.31
C SER A 89 4.02 -13.38 11.66
N GLN A 90 3.94 -14.28 10.66
CA GLN A 90 4.31 -15.68 10.78
C GLN A 90 5.74 -15.97 10.25
N ASN A 91 6.58 -14.94 10.10
CA ASN A 91 7.94 -15.01 9.54
C ASN A 91 8.02 -15.51 8.08
N TYR A 92 6.91 -15.46 7.34
CA TYR A 92 6.91 -15.70 5.91
C TYR A 92 7.14 -14.40 5.13
N LYS A 93 7.41 -14.52 3.83
CA LYS A 93 7.76 -13.42 2.94
C LYS A 93 6.96 -13.45 1.65
N VAL A 94 6.84 -12.26 1.07
CA VAL A 94 6.28 -12.03 -0.25
C VAL A 94 7.42 -11.69 -1.21
N ALA A 95 7.42 -12.29 -2.40
CA ALA A 95 8.30 -11.90 -3.50
C ALA A 95 7.49 -11.21 -4.61
N ILE A 96 8.10 -10.23 -5.26
CA ILE A 96 7.51 -9.57 -6.44
C ILE A 96 7.94 -10.31 -7.69
N LEU A 97 6.97 -10.79 -8.45
CA LEU A 97 7.18 -11.41 -9.76
C LEU A 97 7.37 -10.33 -10.81
N ASP A 98 8.41 -10.47 -11.64
CA ASP A 98 8.66 -9.59 -12.78
C ASP A 98 7.77 -9.94 -13.97
N SER A 99 6.46 -9.85 -13.74
CA SER A 99 5.40 -10.07 -14.72
C SER A 99 4.32 -9.03 -14.48
N TYR A 100 3.71 -8.57 -15.57
CA TYR A 100 2.64 -7.58 -15.52
C TYR A 100 1.29 -8.25 -15.72
N THR A 101 0.31 -7.85 -14.91
CA THR A 101 -1.11 -8.05 -15.18
C THR A 101 -1.70 -6.70 -15.53
N LEU A 102 -2.35 -6.63 -16.70
CA LEU A 102 -2.97 -5.40 -17.16
C LEU A 102 -4.44 -5.38 -16.75
N GLU A 103 -4.81 -4.33 -16.02
CA GLU A 103 -6.18 -4.07 -15.57
C GLU A 103 -6.75 -2.82 -16.27
N GLU A 104 -8.03 -2.53 -16.01
CA GLU A 104 -8.70 -1.31 -16.42
C GLU A 104 -8.66 -0.26 -15.30
N ALA A 105 -8.13 0.93 -15.60
CA ALA A 105 -8.16 2.07 -14.69
C ALA A 105 -9.54 2.74 -14.72
N PRO A 106 -10.04 3.27 -13.58
CA PRO A 106 -11.23 4.10 -13.57
C PRO A 106 -11.02 5.34 -14.45
N ASN A 107 -11.87 5.51 -15.47
CA ASN A 107 -11.81 6.63 -16.39
C ASN A 107 -12.67 7.83 -15.95
N SER A 108 -13.47 7.71 -14.89
CA SER A 108 -14.34 8.77 -14.37
C SER A 108 -14.05 9.06 -12.89
N LEU A 109 -14.24 10.32 -12.49
CA LEU A 109 -13.97 10.77 -11.13
C LEU A 109 -14.84 10.05 -10.09
N GLY A 110 -16.12 9.80 -10.41
CA GLY A 110 -17.03 9.08 -9.50
C GLY A 110 -16.58 7.65 -9.22
N ASN A 111 -16.18 6.91 -10.26
CA ASN A 111 -15.65 5.54 -10.09
C ASN A 111 -14.34 5.54 -9.31
N TRP A 112 -13.46 6.51 -9.60
CA TRP A 112 -12.21 6.70 -8.86
C TRP A 112 -12.46 7.00 -7.39
N LEU A 113 -13.38 7.91 -7.05
CA LEU A 113 -13.74 8.22 -5.67
C LEU A 113 -14.26 6.98 -4.94
N ASN A 114 -15.18 6.22 -5.56
CA ASN A 114 -15.72 4.99 -4.97
C ASN A 114 -14.62 3.95 -4.72
N GLN A 115 -13.66 3.79 -5.64
CA GLN A 115 -12.53 2.90 -5.46
C GLN A 115 -11.63 3.35 -4.29
N ARG A 116 -11.32 4.65 -4.22
CA ARG A 116 -10.47 5.21 -3.17
C ARG A 116 -11.11 5.13 -1.79
N SER A 117 -12.40 5.42 -1.68
CA SER A 117 -13.15 5.28 -0.43
C SER A 117 -13.09 3.84 0.11
N ARG A 118 -13.17 2.83 -0.77
CA ARG A 118 -13.01 1.42 -0.36
C ARG A 118 -11.61 1.14 0.18
N TRP A 119 -10.55 1.58 -0.51
CA TRP A 119 -9.17 1.36 -0.06
C TRP A 119 -8.88 2.05 1.27
N ILE A 120 -9.34 3.29 1.45
CA ILE A 120 -9.16 4.03 2.71
C ILE A 120 -9.86 3.28 3.85
N LYS A 121 -11.10 2.83 3.63
CA LYS A 121 -11.86 2.06 4.63
C LYS A 121 -11.11 0.79 5.03
N GLY A 122 -10.61 0.03 4.05
CA GLY A 122 -9.89 -1.22 4.32
C GLY A 122 -8.55 -1.00 5.01
N PHE A 123 -7.78 0.00 4.61
CA PHE A 123 -6.53 0.34 5.30
C PHE A 123 -6.78 0.78 6.74
N LEU A 124 -7.86 1.53 7.02
CA LEU A 124 -8.24 1.87 8.40
C LEU A 124 -8.59 0.62 9.20
N GLN A 125 -9.42 -0.28 8.64
CA GLN A 125 -9.75 -1.56 9.27
C GLN A 125 -8.48 -2.35 9.58
N THR A 126 -7.62 -2.53 8.59
CA THR A 126 -6.33 -3.24 8.69
C THR A 126 -5.44 -2.64 9.78
N PHE A 127 -5.32 -1.30 9.81
CA PHE A 127 -4.49 -0.61 10.80
C PHE A 127 -5.01 -0.75 12.23
N PHE A 128 -6.33 -0.63 12.43
CA PHE A 128 -6.92 -0.78 13.76
C PHE A 128 -6.89 -2.24 14.24
N VAL A 129 -7.12 -3.21 13.37
CA VAL A 129 -6.97 -4.64 13.69
C VAL A 129 -5.53 -4.95 14.08
N PHE A 130 -4.56 -4.46 13.31
CA PHE A 130 -3.14 -4.60 13.61
C PHE A 130 -2.78 -4.01 14.98
N LYS A 131 -3.28 -2.82 15.30
CA LYS A 131 -3.08 -2.18 16.63
C LYS A 131 -3.75 -2.96 17.76
N ALA A 132 -5.00 -3.39 17.57
CA ALA A 132 -5.78 -4.10 18.58
C ALA A 132 -5.22 -5.48 18.89
N GLN A 133 -4.64 -6.16 17.89
CA GLN A 133 -4.07 -7.50 18.04
C GLN A 133 -2.54 -7.47 18.08
N LYS A 134 -1.93 -6.38 18.57
CA LYS A 134 -0.47 -6.20 18.63
C LYS A 134 0.23 -7.40 19.30
N ASP A 135 -0.41 -8.01 20.29
CA ASP A 135 0.11 -9.18 21.02
C ASP A 135 0.09 -10.47 20.20
N LYS A 136 -0.77 -10.58 19.19
CA LYS A 136 -0.78 -11.69 18.23
C LYS A 136 0.22 -11.47 17.10
N TYR A 137 0.49 -10.21 16.77
CA TYR A 137 1.47 -9.76 15.77
C TYR A 137 2.88 -9.52 16.37
N GLN A 138 3.16 -9.99 17.60
CA GLN A 138 4.25 -9.58 18.50
C GLN A 138 5.70 -9.83 18.04
N LYS A 139 5.93 -10.27 16.80
CA LYS A 139 7.28 -10.59 16.28
C LYS A 139 7.80 -9.63 15.22
N PHE A 140 7.11 -8.51 14.99
CA PHE A 140 7.63 -7.50 14.09
C PHE A 140 8.84 -6.77 14.67
N THR A 141 9.89 -6.61 13.87
CA THR A 141 10.98 -5.70 14.20
C THR A 141 10.50 -4.24 14.15
N LEU A 142 11.23 -3.32 14.80
CA LEU A 142 10.88 -1.90 14.77
C LEU A 142 10.73 -1.36 13.33
N LEU A 143 11.63 -1.77 12.44
CA LEU A 143 11.58 -1.35 11.03
C LEU A 143 10.31 -1.84 10.34
N GLN A 144 9.89 -3.09 10.60
CA GLN A 144 8.66 -3.65 10.04
C GLN A 144 7.40 -2.95 10.57
N VAL A 145 7.40 -2.58 11.85
CA VAL A 145 6.31 -1.76 12.42
C VAL A 145 6.28 -0.39 11.75
N ILE A 146 7.42 0.27 11.59
CA ILE A 146 7.51 1.57 10.89
C ILE A 146 6.98 1.45 9.46
N THR A 147 7.34 0.38 8.73
CA THR A 147 6.80 0.10 7.39
C THR A 147 5.27 0.03 7.39
N ILE A 148 4.66 -0.73 8.30
CA ILE A 148 3.19 -0.84 8.38
C ILE A 148 2.56 0.54 8.68
N TYR A 149 3.15 1.30 9.60
CA TYR A 149 2.66 2.64 9.90
C TYR A 149 2.78 3.60 8.71
N ILE A 150 3.87 3.55 7.93
CA ILE A 150 4.06 4.42 6.77
C ILE A 150 3.12 4.04 5.62
N PHE A 151 3.01 2.76 5.27
CA PHE A 151 2.29 2.35 4.07
C PHE A 151 0.79 2.13 4.28
N ILE A 152 0.37 1.80 5.51
CA ILE A 152 -1.05 1.58 5.86
C ILE A 152 -1.57 2.70 6.77
N GLY A 153 -0.86 3.02 7.85
CA GLY A 153 -1.32 4.04 8.79
C GLY A 153 -1.34 5.44 8.17
N LEU A 154 -0.25 5.86 7.55
CA LEU A 154 -0.07 7.22 7.05
C LEU A 154 -0.79 7.45 5.73
N SER A 155 -0.99 6.42 4.92
CA SER A 155 -1.90 6.51 3.77
C SER A 155 -3.32 6.86 4.24
N THR A 156 -3.84 6.20 5.28
CA THR A 156 -5.17 6.54 5.84
C THR A 156 -5.25 7.97 6.40
N TYR A 157 -4.22 8.41 7.12
CA TYR A 157 -4.16 9.77 7.67
C TYR A 157 -4.14 10.85 6.59
N ASN A 158 -3.36 10.65 5.52
CA ASN A 158 -3.27 11.60 4.41
C ASN A 158 -4.62 11.77 3.70
N PHE A 159 -5.35 10.68 3.51
CA PHE A 159 -6.68 10.75 2.88
C PHE A 159 -7.71 11.46 3.77
N TRP A 160 -7.66 11.24 5.09
CA TRP A 160 -8.55 11.92 6.03
C TRP A 160 -8.23 13.40 6.22
N SER A 161 -6.96 13.79 6.19
CA SER A 161 -6.55 15.19 6.39
C SER A 161 -6.74 16.06 5.14
N LEU A 162 -6.74 15.48 3.94
CA LEU A 162 -6.81 16.22 2.68
C LEU A 162 -8.04 17.15 2.53
N PRO A 163 -9.29 16.73 2.88
CA PRO A 163 -10.45 17.62 2.81
C PRO A 163 -10.33 18.82 3.73
N PHE A 164 -9.77 18.65 4.94
CA PHE A 164 -9.56 19.75 5.89
C PHE A 164 -8.53 20.75 5.38
N ILE A 165 -7.50 20.26 4.67
CA ILE A 165 -6.47 21.10 4.04
C ILE A 165 -7.05 21.89 2.87
N ILE A 166 -7.84 21.24 2.01
CA ILE A 166 -8.53 21.93 0.91
C ILE A 166 -9.48 22.98 1.47
N PHE A 167 -10.26 22.63 2.49
CA PHE A 167 -11.17 23.54 3.17
C PHE A 167 -10.45 24.73 3.82
N SER A 168 -9.30 24.50 4.48
CA SER A 168 -8.52 25.58 5.08
C SER A 168 -7.94 26.54 4.03
N ILE A 169 -7.51 26.02 2.87
CA ILE A 169 -7.04 26.84 1.74
C ILE A 169 -8.18 27.69 1.17
N VAL A 170 -9.38 27.13 1.07
CA VAL A 170 -10.56 27.82 0.52
C VAL A 170 -11.09 28.91 1.46
N ILE A 171 -11.08 28.67 2.78
CA ILE A 171 -11.65 29.59 3.78
C ILE A 171 -10.65 30.66 4.21
N ASN A 172 -9.37 30.31 4.34
CA ASN A 172 -8.39 31.19 4.94
C ASN A 172 -7.33 31.58 3.90
N LYS A 173 -7.43 32.80 3.35
CA LYS A 173 -6.38 33.37 2.48
C LYS A 173 -5.09 33.74 3.23
N ASN A 174 -5.05 33.59 4.56
CA ASN A 174 -3.83 33.86 5.33
C ASN A 174 -2.74 32.84 5.00
N SER A 175 -1.63 33.37 4.51
CA SER A 175 -0.51 32.66 3.91
C SER A 175 0.14 31.64 4.84
N ILE A 176 0.39 31.97 6.11
CA ILE A 176 1.27 31.19 6.99
C ILE A 176 0.74 29.81 7.36
N ILE A 177 -0.55 29.67 7.69
CA ILE A 177 -1.13 28.37 8.08
C ILE A 177 -1.21 27.44 6.86
N ASN A 178 -1.56 27.98 5.68
CA ASN A 178 -1.55 27.22 4.43
C ASN A 178 -0.14 26.78 4.05
N TYR A 179 0.88 27.62 4.26
CA TYR A 179 2.28 27.25 4.04
C TYR A 179 2.75 26.17 5.00
N LEU A 180 2.40 26.20 6.29
CA LEU A 180 2.81 25.16 7.25
C LEU A 180 2.17 23.79 6.96
N TRP A 181 0.94 23.76 6.43
CA TRP A 181 0.29 22.55 5.94
C TRP A 181 0.87 22.05 4.62
N LEU A 182 1.16 22.95 3.66
CA LEU A 182 1.86 22.61 2.42
C LEU A 182 3.29 22.09 2.69
N ILE A 183 4.02 22.74 3.61
CA ILE A 183 5.35 22.35 4.07
C ILE A 183 5.28 20.96 4.72
N ASN A 184 4.27 20.65 5.53
CA ASN A 184 4.10 19.29 6.03
C ASN A 184 3.93 18.27 4.90
N ILE A 185 3.11 18.55 3.90
CA ILE A 185 2.92 17.65 2.75
C ILE A 185 4.18 17.53 1.87
N VAL A 186 4.87 18.64 1.61
CA VAL A 186 6.06 18.70 0.76
C VAL A 186 7.27 18.10 1.48
N PHE A 187 7.52 18.42 2.76
CA PHE A 187 8.56 17.77 3.55
C PHE A 187 8.26 16.30 3.79
N PHE A 188 6.99 15.90 3.91
CA PHE A 188 6.65 14.49 4.01
C PHE A 188 6.92 13.74 2.68
N ARG A 189 6.60 14.35 1.54
CA ARG A 189 6.98 13.83 0.20
C ARG A 189 8.49 13.85 -0.04
N PHE A 190 9.19 14.89 0.41
CA PHE A 190 10.65 15.04 0.31
C PHE A 190 11.39 14.09 1.25
N TYR A 191 10.82 13.80 2.43
CA TYR A 191 11.32 12.79 3.36
C TYR A 191 11.21 11.39 2.75
N ILE A 192 10.09 11.05 2.12
CA ILE A 192 9.97 9.80 1.34
C ILE A 192 10.97 9.77 0.18
N PHE A 193 11.16 10.88 -0.54
CA PHE A 193 12.14 10.98 -1.62
C PHE A 193 13.61 10.84 -1.14
N ILE A 194 13.98 11.45 -0.01
CA ILE A 194 15.30 11.31 0.63
C ILE A 194 15.52 9.89 1.14
N VAL A 195 14.53 9.28 1.80
CA VAL A 195 14.61 7.89 2.26
C VAL A 195 14.78 6.93 1.07
N LEU A 196 14.22 7.24 -0.10
CA LEU A 196 14.43 6.48 -1.33
C LEU A 196 15.80 6.77 -2.00
N LEU A 197 16.35 7.98 -1.86
CA LEU A 197 17.70 8.33 -2.34
C LEU A 197 18.82 7.76 -1.45
N CYS A 198 18.59 7.58 -0.15
CA CYS A 198 19.56 6.97 0.76
C CYS A 198 19.63 5.43 0.65
N ILE A 199 18.89 4.83 -0.27
CA ILE A 199 18.89 3.38 -0.58
C ILE A 199 19.65 3.09 -1.90
N TYR A 200 20.28 4.10 -2.51
CA TYR A 200 21.25 3.95 -3.60
C TYR A 200 22.62 4.52 -3.20
#